data_AF-A0A383BU81-F1
#
_entry.id   AF-A0A383BU81-F1
#
_cell.length_a   1.000
_cell.length_b   1.000
_cell.length_c   1.000
_cell.angle_alpha   90.00
_cell.angle_beta   90.00
_cell.angle_gamma   90.00
#
_symmetry.space_group_name_H-M   'P 1'
#
loop_
_entity.id
_entity.type
_entity.pdbx_description
1 polymer ?
#
loop_
_entity_poly.entity_id
_entity_poly.type
_entity_poly.pdbx_seq_one_letter_code
_entity_poly.pdbx_strand_id
1 'polypeptide(L)'
;PRKFLWTVFLKRVIIFSKKTVTSSFSCSLLMTILRLLKKSSLFTGIFLGTFSFILIWNDPIYSQNKEDLEQLIRESKTRAALVQNVQKAVVHIKVEKILRDSQGQPLNNPYDLYNEEFFKRFFPGIKPPKKQPGQPFRQEGMGSGTIINEEGFILTNHHVVGEADRILVKLYDGKEVKAKIVGTDPESDIAVIKIKGNGYSALTIGDSKELLVGESVIAVGNPFGLTQTVTYGIVSAKGRTNVG
;
A
#
# COMPACT_ATOMS: atom_id res chain seq x y z
N PRO A 1 23.35 -12.26 -41.85
CA PRO A 1 23.77 -12.68 -40.49
C PRO A 1 23.52 -11.56 -39.47
N ARG A 2 22.26 -11.26 -39.10
CA ARG A 2 21.47 -11.92 -38.05
C ARG A 2 22.27 -12.29 -36.79
N LYS A 3 21.84 -11.67 -35.68
CA LYS A 3 22.03 -12.04 -34.27
C LYS A 3 23.33 -11.57 -33.62
N PHE A 4 23.29 -10.37 -33.05
CA PHE A 4 24.05 -10.05 -31.84
C PHE A 4 23.23 -9.10 -30.95
N LEU A 5 23.26 -9.36 -29.65
CA LEU A 5 22.69 -8.59 -28.53
C LEU A 5 21.18 -8.70 -28.28
N TRP A 6 20.70 -9.93 -28.12
CA TRP A 6 20.15 -10.42 -26.85
C TRP A 6 20.88 -9.94 -25.56
N THR A 7 20.09 -9.78 -24.48
CA THR A 7 20.49 -9.47 -23.08
C THR A 7 20.73 -7.98 -22.86
N VAL A 8 19.75 -7.14 -22.50
CA VAL A 8 19.47 -6.84 -21.08
C VAL A 8 18.09 -6.16 -20.85
N PHE A 9 17.35 -5.72 -21.87
CA PHE A 9 16.23 -4.77 -21.64
C PHE A 9 14.81 -5.36 -21.48
N LEU A 10 14.64 -6.68 -21.45
CA LEU A 10 13.32 -7.32 -21.35
C LEU A 10 13.12 -8.05 -20.00
N LYS A 11 13.13 -7.32 -18.89
CA LYS A 11 12.70 -7.86 -17.58
C LYS A 11 12.10 -6.77 -16.70
N ARG A 12 10.86 -6.39 -17.01
CA ARG A 12 9.79 -5.94 -16.08
C ARG A 12 8.71 -5.26 -16.90
N VAL A 13 7.75 -6.04 -17.41
CA VAL A 13 6.31 -5.73 -17.64
C VAL A 13 5.77 -6.91 -18.43
N ILE A 14 5.33 -7.99 -17.75
CA ILE A 14 4.35 -9.00 -18.20
C ILE A 14 3.85 -9.63 -16.89
N ILE A 15 2.82 -9.08 -16.23
CA ILE A 15 1.41 -9.48 -16.33
C ILE A 15 1.24 -11.01 -16.33
N PHE A 16 0.78 -11.52 -15.18
CA PHE A 16 0.17 -12.84 -14.95
C PHE A 16 0.49 -13.95 -15.96
N SER A 17 1.49 -14.75 -15.59
CA SER A 17 1.82 -16.03 -16.20
C SER A 17 0.59 -16.95 -16.19
N LYS A 18 0.14 -17.32 -17.40
CA LYS A 18 -0.68 -18.50 -17.67
C LYS A 18 0.00 -19.72 -17.04
N LYS A 19 -0.59 -20.33 -16.02
CA LYS A 19 -0.26 -21.71 -15.63
C LYS A 19 -0.94 -22.65 -16.62
N THR A 20 -0.23 -23.02 -17.68
CA THR A 20 -0.52 -24.22 -18.46
C THR A 20 -0.16 -25.43 -17.61
N VAL A 21 -1.15 -26.11 -17.05
CA VAL A 21 -0.98 -27.48 -16.56
C VAL A 21 -0.98 -28.38 -17.80
N THR A 22 0.21 -28.67 -18.34
CA THR A 22 0.37 -29.73 -19.34
C THR A 22 0.24 -31.07 -18.61
N SER A 23 -0.91 -31.71 -18.75
CA SER A 23 -1.15 -33.07 -18.23
C SER A 23 -0.18 -34.05 -18.89
N SER A 24 0.67 -34.70 -18.09
CA SER A 24 1.71 -35.65 -18.49
C SER A 24 1.20 -36.99 -19.08
N PHE A 25 -0.07 -37.08 -19.49
CA PHE A 25 -0.70 -38.35 -19.89
C PHE A 25 -0.57 -38.70 -21.38
N SER A 26 0.00 -37.85 -22.22
CA SER A 26 -0.11 -38.03 -23.67
C SER A 26 1.08 -38.75 -24.34
N CYS A 27 2.23 -38.94 -23.70
CA CYS A 27 3.43 -39.39 -24.43
C CYS A 27 3.46 -40.92 -24.69
N SER A 28 2.93 -41.73 -23.75
CA SER A 28 2.91 -43.20 -23.89
C SER A 28 1.84 -43.67 -24.90
N LEU A 29 0.70 -42.97 -24.95
CA LEU A 29 -0.36 -43.24 -25.90
C LEU A 29 0.07 -42.85 -27.33
N LEU A 30 0.74 -41.71 -27.49
CA LEU A 30 1.22 -41.22 -28.78
C LEU A 30 2.30 -42.14 -29.39
N MET A 31 3.21 -42.67 -28.57
CA MET A 31 4.24 -43.63 -29.00
C MET A 31 3.64 -44.99 -29.40
N THR A 32 2.58 -45.43 -28.71
CA THR A 32 1.89 -46.69 -29.04
C THR A 32 1.11 -46.59 -30.35
N ILE A 33 0.46 -45.44 -30.59
CA ILE A 33 -0.26 -45.13 -31.83
C ILE A 33 0.71 -45.02 -33.03
N LEU A 34 1.88 -44.39 -32.85
CA LEU A 34 2.92 -44.32 -33.87
C LEU A 34 3.51 -45.69 -34.26
N ARG A 35 3.57 -46.64 -33.32
CA ARG A 35 4.01 -48.02 -33.61
C ARG A 35 2.96 -48.81 -34.41
N LEU A 36 1.67 -48.57 -34.17
CA LEU A 36 0.58 -49.22 -34.90
C LEU A 36 0.43 -48.69 -36.33
N LEU A 37 0.74 -47.41 -36.57
CA LEU A 37 0.69 -46.78 -37.90
C LEU A 37 1.74 -47.33 -38.89
N LYS A 38 2.78 -48.01 -38.41
CA LYS A 38 3.84 -48.56 -39.28
C LYS A 38 3.49 -49.91 -39.92
N LYS A 39 2.34 -50.52 -39.59
CA LYS A 39 2.06 -51.93 -39.91
C LYS A 39 0.89 -52.21 -40.86
N SER A 40 0.13 -51.21 -41.34
CA SER A 40 -0.90 -51.46 -42.36
C SER A 40 -1.23 -50.22 -43.18
N SER A 41 -1.25 -50.33 -44.52
CA SER A 41 -1.57 -49.23 -45.44
C SER A 41 -3.08 -48.98 -45.58
N LEU A 42 -3.93 -49.79 -44.94
CA LEU A 42 -5.40 -49.67 -45.05
C LEU A 42 -6.07 -48.84 -43.95
N PHE A 43 -5.36 -48.51 -42.85
CA PHE A 43 -5.95 -47.77 -41.73
C PHE A 43 -5.56 -46.28 -41.67
N THR A 44 -4.66 -45.83 -42.54
CA THR A 44 -4.17 -44.44 -42.56
C THR A 44 -5.25 -43.42 -42.94
N GLY A 45 -6.21 -43.79 -43.79
CA GLY A 45 -7.28 -42.87 -44.22
C GLY A 45 -8.35 -42.60 -43.15
N ILE A 46 -8.77 -43.64 -42.41
CA ILE A 46 -9.86 -43.52 -41.42
C ILE A 46 -9.35 -42.84 -40.14
N PHE A 47 -8.09 -43.08 -39.76
CA PHE A 47 -7.49 -42.44 -38.58
C PHE A 47 -7.10 -40.96 -38.82
N LEU A 48 -6.69 -40.56 -40.03
CA LEU A 48 -6.45 -39.15 -40.34
C LEU A 48 -7.75 -38.32 -40.29
N GLY A 49 -8.88 -38.92 -40.72
CA GLY A 49 -10.19 -38.28 -40.68
C GLY A 49 -10.70 -38.04 -39.26
N THR A 50 -10.58 -39.04 -38.38
CA THR A 50 -11.05 -38.93 -36.98
C THR A 50 -10.10 -38.10 -36.11
N PHE A 51 -8.79 -38.14 -36.35
CA PHE A 51 -7.82 -37.32 -35.61
C PHE A 51 -7.85 -35.84 -36.03
N SER A 52 -8.16 -35.55 -37.31
CA SER A 52 -8.47 -34.18 -37.74
C SER A 52 -9.77 -33.66 -37.14
N PHE A 53 -10.78 -34.53 -36.95
CA PHE A 53 -12.02 -34.17 -36.26
C PHE A 53 -11.79 -33.82 -34.78
N ILE A 54 -10.91 -34.54 -34.09
CA ILE A 54 -10.60 -34.27 -32.66
C ILE A 54 -9.76 -32.99 -32.46
N LEU A 55 -8.93 -32.61 -33.44
CA LEU A 55 -8.17 -31.36 -33.39
C LEU A 55 -8.97 -30.13 -33.87
N ILE A 56 -10.02 -30.32 -34.66
CA ILE A 56 -10.95 -29.24 -35.05
C ILE A 56 -12.06 -29.03 -34.01
N TRP A 57 -12.32 -30.01 -33.13
CA TRP A 57 -13.26 -29.91 -32.00
C TRP A 57 -12.61 -29.60 -30.65
N ASN A 58 -11.32 -29.28 -30.64
CA ASN A 58 -10.67 -28.66 -29.49
C ASN A 58 -10.54 -27.17 -29.79
N ASP A 59 -11.68 -26.49 -29.90
CA ASP A 59 -11.69 -25.05 -29.73
C ASP A 59 -11.01 -24.76 -28.38
N PRO A 60 -9.92 -23.97 -28.35
CA PRO A 60 -9.37 -23.55 -27.07
C PRO A 60 -10.48 -22.76 -26.39
N ILE A 61 -11.05 -23.31 -25.31
CA ILE A 61 -12.05 -22.65 -24.48
C ILE A 61 -11.40 -21.37 -23.90
N TYR A 62 -11.43 -20.30 -24.68
CA TYR A 62 -11.23 -18.91 -24.27
C TYR A 62 -12.59 -18.25 -24.33
N SER A 63 -13.47 -18.66 -23.41
CA SER A 63 -14.65 -17.88 -23.07
C SER A 63 -14.42 -17.28 -21.69
N GLN A 64 -13.64 -16.20 -21.62
CA GLN A 64 -13.94 -15.16 -20.65
C GLN A 64 -15.02 -14.34 -21.32
N ASN A 65 -16.25 -14.45 -20.84
CA ASN A 65 -17.39 -13.76 -21.41
C ASN A 65 -17.03 -12.27 -21.51
N LYS A 66 -17.18 -11.67 -22.70
CA LYS A 66 -16.75 -10.27 -22.94
C LYS A 66 -17.42 -9.31 -21.94
N GLU A 67 -18.65 -9.61 -21.55
CA GLU A 67 -19.44 -8.87 -20.58
C GLU A 67 -18.81 -8.89 -19.17
N ASP A 68 -18.34 -10.04 -18.69
CA ASP A 68 -17.68 -10.17 -17.38
C ASP A 68 -16.37 -9.36 -17.33
N LEU A 69 -15.61 -9.35 -18.44
CA LEU A 69 -14.40 -8.56 -18.57
C LEU A 69 -14.69 -7.06 -18.52
N GLU A 70 -15.72 -6.61 -19.23
CA GLU A 70 -16.15 -5.20 -19.21
C GLU A 70 -16.64 -4.78 -17.82
N GLN A 71 -17.31 -5.68 -17.09
CA GLN A 71 -17.71 -5.43 -15.71
C GLN A 71 -16.49 -5.23 -14.79
N LEU A 72 -15.51 -6.13 -14.83
CA LEU A 72 -14.29 -6.02 -14.01
C LEU A 72 -13.50 -4.74 -14.33
N ILE A 73 -13.43 -4.35 -15.60
CA ILE A 73 -12.80 -3.10 -16.02
C ILE A 73 -13.56 -1.90 -15.45
N ARG A 74 -14.90 -1.92 -15.48
CA ARG A 74 -15.74 -0.85 -14.93
C ARG A 74 -15.58 -0.72 -13.42
N GLU A 75 -15.57 -1.83 -12.69
CA GLU A 75 -15.35 -1.85 -11.24
C GLU A 75 -13.96 -1.29 -10.89
N SER A 76 -12.92 -1.71 -11.62
CA SER A 76 -11.55 -1.21 -11.46
C SER A 76 -11.47 0.31 -11.67
N LYS A 77 -12.10 0.84 -12.74
CA LYS A 77 -12.14 2.28 -13.01
C LYS A 77 -12.92 3.05 -11.95
N THR A 78 -14.04 2.51 -11.48
CA THR A 78 -14.87 3.13 -10.44
C THR A 78 -14.08 3.24 -9.13
N ARG A 79 -13.36 2.17 -8.77
CA ARG A 79 -12.47 2.17 -7.61
C ARG A 79 -11.36 3.20 -7.73
N ALA A 80 -10.73 3.30 -8.90
CA ALA A 80 -9.70 4.30 -9.15
C ALA A 80 -10.23 5.73 -9.00
N ALA A 81 -11.43 6.02 -9.53
CA ALA A 81 -12.07 7.32 -9.38
C ALA A 81 -12.41 7.64 -7.91
N LEU A 82 -12.91 6.65 -7.16
CA LEU A 82 -13.18 6.79 -5.72
C LEU A 82 -11.89 7.12 -4.96
N VAL A 83 -10.81 6.40 -5.22
CA VAL A 83 -9.50 6.63 -4.60
C VAL A 83 -9.01 8.05 -4.87
N GLN A 84 -9.10 8.54 -6.11
CA GLN A 84 -8.67 9.90 -6.45
C GLN A 84 -9.44 10.99 -5.70
N ASN A 85 -10.73 10.77 -5.43
CA ASN A 85 -11.52 11.69 -4.62
C ASN A 85 -11.16 11.60 -3.14
N VAL A 86 -11.02 10.38 -2.60
CA VAL A 86 -10.64 10.15 -1.20
C VAL A 86 -9.27 10.73 -0.87
N GLN A 87 -8.33 10.60 -1.81
CA GLN A 87 -6.97 11.14 -1.70
C GLN A 87 -6.96 12.65 -1.43
N LYS A 88 -7.93 13.43 -1.89
CA LYS A 88 -8.00 14.88 -1.62
C LYS A 88 -8.25 15.20 -0.15
N ALA A 89 -8.90 14.29 0.58
CA ALA A 89 -9.22 14.45 2.00
C ALA A 89 -8.15 13.86 2.93
N VAL A 90 -7.23 13.03 2.41
CA VAL A 90 -6.17 12.41 3.19
C VAL A 90 -4.92 13.30 3.20
N VAL A 91 -4.47 13.64 4.40
CA VAL A 91 -3.39 14.60 4.64
C VAL A 91 -2.16 13.93 5.24
N HIS A 92 -0.99 14.52 4.99
CA HIS A 92 0.24 14.18 5.71
C HIS A 92 0.37 15.04 6.96
N ILE A 93 0.74 14.43 8.07
CA ILE A 93 0.96 15.11 9.35
C ILE A 93 2.44 15.02 9.69
N LYS A 94 3.06 16.17 9.88
CA LYS A 94 4.40 16.31 10.45
C LYS A 94 4.27 16.91 11.84
N VAL A 95 4.91 16.27 12.82
CA VAL A 95 4.99 16.76 14.18
C VAL A 95 6.41 17.09 14.56
N GLU A 96 6.58 18.15 15.34
CA GLU A 96 7.85 18.51 15.95
C GLU A 96 7.66 18.54 17.46
N LYS A 97 8.47 17.76 18.17
CA LYS A 97 8.57 17.76 19.64
C LYS A 97 9.93 18.32 20.03
N ILE A 98 9.93 19.35 20.85
CA ILE A 98 11.13 19.92 21.44
C ILE A 98 11.52 19.01 22.62
N LEU A 99 12.70 18.39 22.52
CA LEU A 99 13.20 17.59 23.63
C LEU A 99 13.52 18.50 24.81
N ARG A 100 13.13 18.08 26.01
CA ARG A 100 13.34 18.82 27.26
C ARG A 100 14.13 17.95 28.24
N ASP A 101 14.99 18.55 29.05
CA ASP A 101 15.72 17.87 30.11
C ASP A 101 14.83 17.55 31.32
N SER A 102 15.37 16.85 32.32
CA SER A 102 14.68 16.52 33.58
C SER A 102 14.25 17.75 34.40
N GLN A 103 14.70 18.95 34.02
CA GLN A 103 14.37 20.23 34.64
C GLN A 103 13.37 21.03 33.77
N GLY A 104 12.85 20.43 32.69
CA GLY A 104 11.84 21.00 31.79
C GLY A 104 12.38 22.00 30.77
N GLN A 105 13.70 22.22 30.71
CA GLN A 105 14.35 23.14 29.79
C GLN A 105 14.56 22.48 28.42
N PRO A 106 14.32 23.19 27.30
CA PRO A 106 14.64 22.68 25.97
C PRO A 106 16.11 22.24 25.87
N LEU A 107 16.33 20.98 25.51
CA LEU A 107 17.64 20.42 25.22
C LEU A 107 18.21 21.19 24.02
N ASN A 108 19.20 22.04 24.29
CA ASN A 108 19.89 22.82 23.26
C ASN A 108 21.27 22.21 22.93
N ASN A 109 21.58 21.06 23.51
CA ASN A 109 22.89 20.44 23.47
C ASN A 109 22.74 18.93 23.24
N PRO A 110 23.22 18.35 22.12
CA PRO A 110 23.14 16.90 21.91
C PRO A 110 24.01 16.13 22.92
N TYR A 111 24.91 16.83 23.61
CA TYR A 111 25.89 16.26 24.52
C TYR A 111 25.26 15.64 25.77
N ASP A 112 24.03 15.99 26.15
CA ASP A 112 23.36 15.33 27.28
C ASP A 112 22.96 13.87 26.98
N LEU A 113 22.74 13.53 25.70
CA LEU A 113 22.58 12.14 25.25
C LEU A 113 23.94 11.42 25.13
N TYR A 114 25.03 12.14 24.88
CA TYR A 114 26.39 11.58 24.77
C TYR A 114 27.14 11.47 26.11
N ASN A 115 26.65 12.14 27.16
CA ASN A 115 27.22 12.12 28.49
C ASN A 115 26.77 10.92 29.34
N GLU A 116 25.86 10.08 28.83
CA GLU A 116 25.47 8.81 29.44
C GLU A 116 26.70 7.90 29.60
N GLU A 117 26.88 7.30 30.79
CA GLU A 117 27.95 6.35 31.10
C GLU A 117 28.11 5.25 30.04
N PHE A 118 26.99 4.87 29.40
CA PHE A 118 26.93 3.93 28.30
C PHE A 118 27.82 4.36 27.11
N PHE A 119 27.69 5.59 26.62
CA PHE A 119 28.43 6.06 25.43
C PHE A 119 29.94 6.22 25.73
N LYS A 120 30.29 6.69 26.93
CA LYS A 120 31.69 6.78 27.41
C LYS A 120 32.38 5.43 27.50
N ARG A 121 31.63 4.38 27.87
CA ARG A 121 32.15 3.01 28.01
C ARG A 121 32.33 2.31 26.67
N PHE A 122 31.51 2.64 25.67
CA PHE A 122 31.54 1.99 24.35
C PHE A 122 32.39 2.72 23.29
N PHE A 123 32.56 4.04 23.37
CA PHE A 123 33.31 4.82 22.37
C PHE A 123 34.35 5.76 23.00
N PRO A 124 35.38 5.20 23.66
CA PRO A 124 36.44 6.00 24.28
C PRO A 124 37.25 6.77 23.21
N GLY A 125 37.32 8.09 23.33
CA GLY A 125 38.18 8.95 22.51
C GLY A 125 37.51 9.66 21.33
N ILE A 126 36.21 9.44 21.07
CA ILE A 126 35.47 10.23 20.08
C ILE A 126 35.21 11.63 20.65
N LYS A 127 35.91 12.63 20.12
CA LYS A 127 35.66 14.04 20.49
C LYS A 127 34.31 14.47 19.89
N PRO A 128 33.41 15.04 20.69
CA PRO A 128 32.11 15.45 20.19
C PRO A 128 32.23 16.65 19.22
N PRO A 129 31.33 16.75 18.24
CA PRO A 129 31.38 17.80 17.21
C PRO A 129 31.21 19.20 17.83
N LYS A 130 32.03 20.16 17.36
CA LYS A 130 32.08 21.54 17.88
C LYS A 130 30.69 22.21 17.87
N LYS A 131 30.41 22.95 18.96
CA LYS A 131 29.27 23.86 19.20
C LYS A 131 28.67 24.46 17.91
N GLN A 132 27.40 24.18 17.65
CA GLN A 132 26.50 25.12 16.98
C GLN A 132 25.50 25.63 18.03
N PRO A 133 25.60 26.89 18.48
CA PRO A 133 24.66 27.44 19.45
C PRO A 133 23.28 27.68 18.84
N GLY A 134 22.22 27.36 19.59
CA GLY A 134 21.00 28.17 19.57
C GLY A 134 19.71 27.53 19.03
N GLN A 135 19.68 26.25 18.66
CA GLN A 135 18.42 25.59 18.28
C GLN A 135 18.12 24.40 19.21
N PRO A 136 16.92 24.35 19.81
CA PRO A 136 16.48 23.18 20.56
C PRO A 136 16.48 21.93 19.68
N PHE A 137 16.87 20.79 20.24
CA PHE A 137 16.72 19.50 19.60
C PHE A 137 15.25 19.23 19.35
N ARG A 138 14.92 19.00 18.09
CA ARG A 138 13.57 18.63 17.66
C ARG A 138 13.59 17.16 17.27
N GLN A 139 12.72 16.40 17.91
CA GLN A 139 12.32 15.10 17.40
C GLN A 139 11.17 15.34 16.41
N GLU A 140 11.35 14.84 15.19
CA GLU A 140 10.30 14.88 14.18
C GLU A 140 9.54 13.55 14.16
N GLY A 141 8.22 13.63 14.07
CA GLY A 141 7.34 12.50 13.84
C GLY A 141 6.52 12.73 12.57
N MET A 142 6.04 11.64 11.98
CA MET A 142 5.27 11.66 10.75
C MET A 142 4.07 10.73 10.86
N GLY A 143 2.97 11.11 10.22
CA GLY A 143 1.75 10.32 10.20
C GLY A 143 0.80 10.74 9.09
N SER A 144 -0.40 10.17 9.13
CA SER A 144 -1.49 10.50 8.21
C SER A 144 -2.72 10.97 8.99
N GLY A 145 -3.56 11.75 8.34
CA GLY A 145 -4.88 12.11 8.87
C GLY A 145 -5.91 12.21 7.77
N THR A 146 -7.18 12.29 8.16
CA THR A 146 -8.30 12.42 7.23
C THR A 146 -9.17 13.60 7.62
N ILE A 147 -9.50 14.47 6.66
CA ILE A 147 -10.41 15.59 6.85
C ILE A 147 -11.86 15.06 6.93
N ILE A 148 -12.56 15.34 8.03
CA ILE A 148 -13.91 14.84 8.31
C ILE A 148 -15.02 15.87 8.11
N ASN A 149 -14.67 17.14 7.90
CA ASN A 149 -15.63 18.19 7.52
C ASN A 149 -14.97 19.33 6.72
N GLU A 150 -15.79 20.13 6.03
CA GLU A 150 -15.31 21.23 5.19
C GLU A 150 -14.66 22.37 5.98
N GLU A 151 -14.91 22.42 7.28
CA GLU A 151 -14.26 23.37 8.18
C GLU A 151 -12.79 22.98 8.45
N GLY A 152 -12.37 21.74 8.20
CA GLY A 152 -10.98 21.31 8.35
C GLY A 152 -10.66 20.67 9.70
N PHE A 153 -11.63 19.96 10.29
CA PHE A 153 -11.35 18.99 11.34
C PHE A 153 -10.73 17.74 10.71
N ILE A 154 -9.67 17.25 11.34
CA ILE A 154 -8.87 16.12 10.86
C ILE A 154 -8.83 15.06 11.96
N LEU A 155 -9.15 13.83 11.60
CA LEU A 155 -9.00 12.64 12.44
C LEU A 155 -7.63 12.01 12.18
N THR A 156 -6.93 11.65 13.26
CA THR A 156 -5.64 10.97 13.24
C THR A 156 -5.48 10.14 14.52
N ASN A 157 -4.29 9.57 14.72
CA ASN A 157 -3.98 8.80 15.90
C ASN A 157 -3.40 9.67 17.02
N HIS A 158 -3.68 9.29 18.27
CA HIS A 158 -3.11 9.96 19.44
C HIS A 158 -1.58 9.87 19.43
N HIS A 159 -1.01 8.69 19.16
CA HIS A 159 0.46 8.51 19.15
C HIS A 159 1.17 9.38 18.10
N VAL A 160 0.46 9.88 17.09
CA VAL A 160 1.03 10.79 16.08
C VAL A 160 1.15 12.21 16.62
N VAL A 161 0.15 12.71 17.35
CA VAL A 161 0.03 14.15 17.69
C VAL A 161 0.00 14.47 19.19
N GLY A 162 -0.19 13.48 20.05
CA GLY A 162 -0.55 13.66 21.46
C GLY A 162 0.44 14.47 22.29
N GLU A 163 1.74 14.39 21.96
CA GLU A 163 2.81 15.10 22.67
C GLU A 163 3.56 16.09 21.76
N ALA A 164 2.95 16.50 20.65
CA ALA A 164 3.58 17.40 19.69
C ALA A 164 3.51 18.86 20.14
N ASP A 165 4.65 19.55 20.21
CA ASP A 165 4.68 21.00 20.44
C ASP A 165 4.20 21.79 19.20
N ARG A 166 4.43 21.22 18.01
CA ARG A 166 4.00 21.81 16.74
C ARG A 166 3.50 20.73 15.79
N ILE A 167 2.37 21.01 15.15
CA ILE A 167 1.74 20.15 14.16
C ILE A 167 1.62 20.92 12.85
N LEU A 168 2.20 20.35 11.80
CA LEU A 168 2.11 20.82 10.42
C LEU A 168 1.35 19.78 9.61
N VAL A 169 0.35 20.24 8.86
CA VAL A 169 -0.46 19.39 7.98
C VAL A 169 -0.17 19.79 6.55
N LYS A 170 0.26 18.84 5.74
CA LYS A 170 0.43 19.00 4.30
C LYS A 170 -0.77 18.42 3.58
N LEU A 171 -1.50 19.30 2.91
CA LEU A 171 -2.71 18.99 2.14
C LEU A 171 -2.35 18.33 0.79
N TYR A 172 -3.37 17.80 0.11
CA TYR A 172 -3.21 17.13 -1.19
C TYR A 172 -2.65 18.06 -2.28
N ASP A 173 -2.96 19.35 -2.23
CA ASP A 173 -2.44 20.39 -3.12
C ASP A 173 -0.96 20.76 -2.84
N GLY A 174 -0.36 20.14 -1.82
CA GLY A 174 1.01 20.40 -1.37
C GLY A 174 1.13 21.56 -0.37
N LYS A 175 0.05 22.27 -0.05
CA LYS A 175 0.05 23.37 0.91
C LYS A 175 0.26 22.86 2.32
N GLU A 176 1.18 23.49 3.04
CA GLU A 176 1.41 23.23 4.47
C GLU A 176 0.68 24.26 5.34
N VAL A 177 -0.03 23.77 6.35
CA VAL A 177 -0.79 24.58 7.29
C VAL A 177 -0.55 24.11 8.72
N LYS A 178 -0.54 25.05 9.66
CA LYS A 178 -0.46 24.72 11.09
C LYS A 178 -1.80 24.18 11.58
N ALA A 179 -1.75 23.11 12.36
CA ALA A 179 -2.92 22.56 13.04
C ALA A 179 -2.84 22.78 14.56
N LYS A 180 -3.99 22.72 15.22
CA LYS A 180 -4.12 22.71 16.68
C LYS A 180 -4.85 21.46 17.11
N ILE A 181 -4.48 20.91 18.26
CA ILE A 181 -5.22 19.81 18.88
C ILE A 181 -6.57 20.36 19.37
N VAL A 182 -7.65 19.68 19.00
CA VAL A 182 -9.01 19.92 19.53
C VAL A 182 -9.27 19.00 20.70
N GLY A 183 -8.89 17.73 20.57
CA GLY A 183 -9.00 16.73 21.62
C GLY A 183 -8.23 15.47 21.27
N THR A 184 -7.85 14.72 22.28
CA THR A 184 -7.18 13.42 22.14
C THR A 184 -7.73 12.43 23.14
N ASP A 185 -7.79 11.17 22.74
CA ASP A 185 -8.12 10.04 23.59
C ASP A 185 -7.00 8.99 23.49
N PRO A 186 -6.11 8.91 24.50
CA PRO A 186 -5.02 7.95 24.53
C PRO A 186 -5.48 6.48 24.58
N GLU A 187 -6.65 6.19 25.17
CA GLU A 187 -7.12 4.80 25.34
C GLU A 187 -7.53 4.19 24.00
N SER A 188 -8.21 4.95 23.15
CA SER A 188 -8.61 4.52 21.80
C SER A 188 -7.56 4.84 20.73
N ASP A 189 -6.45 5.49 21.09
CA ASP A 189 -5.44 6.01 20.17
C ASP A 189 -6.00 6.96 19.09
N ILE A 190 -6.97 7.80 19.46
CA ILE A 190 -7.65 8.74 18.55
C ILE A 190 -7.28 10.19 18.90
N ALA A 191 -7.09 11.02 17.89
CA ALA A 191 -6.95 12.45 18.05
C ALA A 191 -7.69 13.23 16.96
N VAL A 192 -8.23 14.39 17.36
CA VAL A 192 -8.85 15.36 16.46
C VAL A 192 -8.03 16.64 16.49
N ILE A 193 -7.57 17.06 15.30
CA ILE A 193 -6.86 18.32 15.10
C ILE A 193 -7.63 19.23 14.16
N LYS A 194 -7.41 20.54 14.24
CA LYS A 194 -8.09 21.56 13.43
C LYS A 194 -7.09 22.41 12.68
N ILE A 195 -7.31 22.56 11.37
CA ILE A 195 -6.62 23.54 10.53
C ILE A 195 -7.51 24.77 10.30
N LYS A 196 -6.89 25.91 9.98
CA LYS A 196 -7.62 27.16 9.69
C LYS A 196 -7.98 27.24 8.20
N GLY A 197 -9.26 27.44 7.91
CA GLY A 197 -9.80 27.60 6.57
C GLY A 197 -11.19 26.99 6.48
N ASN A 198 -11.73 26.94 5.26
CA ASN A 198 -12.99 26.29 4.90
C ASN A 198 -12.89 25.75 3.46
N GLY A 199 -13.92 25.02 3.01
CA GLY A 199 -14.00 24.47 1.65
C GLY A 199 -13.04 23.30 1.40
N TYR A 200 -12.63 22.60 2.46
CA TYR A 200 -11.78 21.41 2.33
C TYR A 200 -12.57 20.22 1.79
N SER A 201 -11.93 19.39 0.97
CA SER A 201 -12.49 18.09 0.60
C SER A 201 -12.53 17.19 1.84
N ALA A 202 -13.73 16.84 2.28
CA ALA A 202 -13.96 16.04 3.48
C ALA A 202 -14.58 14.68 3.14
N LEU A 203 -14.31 13.68 3.99
CA LEU A 203 -14.99 12.40 3.95
C LEU A 203 -16.15 12.36 4.92
N THR A 204 -17.27 11.81 4.47
CA THR A 204 -18.40 11.48 5.33
C THR A 204 -18.04 10.29 6.21
N ILE A 205 -18.32 10.40 7.50
CA ILE A 205 -18.18 9.29 8.45
C ILE A 205 -19.35 8.33 8.25
N GLY A 206 -19.04 7.05 8.04
CA GLY A 206 -20.04 5.97 7.96
C GLY A 206 -20.27 5.26 9.29
N ASP A 207 -21.30 4.41 9.35
CA ASP A 207 -21.58 3.55 10.51
C ASP A 207 -20.78 2.24 10.42
N SER A 208 -19.88 2.02 11.39
CA SER A 208 -19.07 0.80 11.47
C SER A 208 -19.87 -0.43 11.93
N LYS A 209 -21.06 -0.25 12.49
CA LYS A 209 -21.94 -1.36 12.91
C LYS A 209 -22.54 -2.09 11.72
N GLU A 210 -22.85 -1.35 10.65
CA GLU A 210 -23.44 -1.87 9.41
C GLU A 210 -22.41 -2.65 8.56
N LEU A 211 -21.11 -2.36 8.72
CA LEU A 211 -20.03 -3.01 8.00
C LEU A 211 -20.05 -4.53 8.18
N LEU A 212 -19.88 -5.33 7.12
CA LEU A 212 -19.85 -6.79 7.19
C LEU A 212 -18.45 -7.37 6.99
N VAL A 213 -18.17 -8.51 7.62
CA VAL A 213 -16.94 -9.27 7.37
C VAL A 213 -16.97 -9.80 5.93
N GLY A 214 -15.88 -9.59 5.18
CA GLY A 214 -15.79 -9.90 3.76
C GLY A 214 -16.07 -8.73 2.82
N GLU A 215 -16.58 -7.60 3.32
CA GLU A 215 -16.77 -6.40 2.50
C GLU A 215 -15.44 -5.83 2.02
N SER A 216 -15.46 -5.29 0.81
CA SER A 216 -14.28 -4.67 0.19
C SER A 216 -13.98 -3.32 0.84
N VAL A 217 -12.72 -3.08 1.19
CA VAL A 217 -12.25 -1.84 1.80
C VAL A 217 -11.02 -1.30 1.11
N ILE A 218 -10.84 0.01 1.21
CA ILE A 218 -9.68 0.72 0.70
C ILE A 218 -9.08 1.51 1.86
N ALA A 219 -7.83 1.23 2.18
CA ALA A 219 -7.05 2.03 3.10
C ALA A 219 -6.20 3.02 2.30
N VAL A 220 -6.29 4.30 2.64
CA VAL A 220 -5.52 5.38 2.03
C VAL A 220 -4.72 6.09 3.11
N GLY A 221 -3.43 6.32 2.89
CA GLY A 221 -2.54 7.00 3.83
C GLY A 221 -1.52 7.89 3.14
N ASN A 222 -0.94 8.83 3.87
CA ASN A 222 0.14 9.71 3.42
C ASN A 222 1.25 9.88 4.47
N PRO A 223 1.92 8.80 4.92
CA PRO A 223 2.89 8.91 6.01
C PRO A 223 4.16 9.68 5.61
N PHE A 224 4.54 9.73 4.33
CA PHE A 224 5.81 10.34 3.90
C PHE A 224 5.67 11.69 3.19
N GLY A 225 4.44 12.15 2.89
CA GLY A 225 4.22 13.44 2.23
C GLY A 225 4.73 13.56 0.79
N LEU A 226 5.17 12.46 0.18
CA LEU A 226 5.64 12.34 -1.21
C LEU A 226 4.52 11.86 -2.13
N THR A 227 4.02 10.65 -1.85
CA THR A 227 2.96 9.98 -2.60
C THR A 227 2.08 9.22 -1.61
N GLN A 228 0.77 9.31 -1.79
CA GLN A 228 -0.19 8.56 -0.99
C GLN A 228 -0.09 7.06 -1.28
N THR A 229 -0.23 6.26 -0.23
CA THR A 229 -0.31 4.81 -0.31
C THR A 229 -1.77 4.39 -0.31
N VAL A 230 -2.11 3.45 -1.19
CA VAL A 230 -3.47 2.90 -1.33
C VAL A 230 -3.38 1.39 -1.27
N THR A 231 -4.15 0.79 -0.36
CA THR A 231 -4.23 -0.65 -0.16
C THR A 231 -5.68 -1.08 -0.31
N TYR A 232 -5.93 -2.08 -1.15
CA TYR A 232 -7.25 -2.71 -1.31
C TYR A 232 -7.27 -4.03 -0.56
N GLY A 233 -8.35 -4.29 0.18
CA GLY A 233 -8.52 -5.52 0.92
C GLY A 233 -9.98 -5.80 1.24
N ILE A 234 -10.19 -6.68 2.21
CA ILE A 234 -11.51 -7.00 2.75
C ILE A 234 -11.50 -6.86 4.27
N VAL A 235 -12.67 -6.59 4.84
CA VAL A 235 -12.87 -6.63 6.30
C VAL A 235 -12.65 -8.06 6.77
N SER A 236 -11.64 -8.27 7.62
CA SER A 236 -11.29 -9.61 8.12
C SER A 236 -12.01 -9.99 9.42
N ALA A 237 -12.31 -9.01 10.28
CA ALA A 237 -13.00 -9.21 11.56
C ALA A 237 -13.55 -7.87 12.10
N LYS A 238 -14.50 -7.93 13.04
CA LYS A 238 -15.05 -6.79 13.79
C LYS A 238 -14.98 -7.03 15.30
N GLY A 239 -15.05 -5.95 16.10
CA GLY A 239 -15.28 -6.05 17.55
C GLY A 239 -14.12 -6.64 18.38
N ARG A 240 -12.86 -6.46 17.94
CA ARG A 240 -11.71 -6.87 18.75
C ARG A 240 -11.56 -5.91 19.93
N THR A 241 -12.00 -6.32 21.11
CA THR A 241 -11.88 -5.53 22.35
C THR A 241 -10.64 -5.88 23.16
N ASN A 242 -9.85 -6.88 22.72
CA ASN A 242 -8.63 -7.28 23.41
C ASN A 242 -7.68 -7.99 22.43
N VAL A 243 -6.66 -7.28 21.97
CA VAL A 243 -5.52 -7.87 21.25
C VAL A 243 -4.25 -7.27 21.84
N GLY A 244 -3.77 -7.85 22.94
CA GLY A 244 -2.53 -7.48 23.62
C GLY A 244 -2.72 -7.34 25.12
#